data_AF-A0A1E5TBT4-F1
#
_entry.id   AF-A0A1E5TBT4-F1
#
_cell.length_a   1.000
_cell.length_b   1.000
_cell.length_c   1.000
_cell.angle_alpha   90.00
_cell.angle_beta   90.00
_cell.angle_gamma   90.00
#
_symmetry.space_group_name_H-M   'P 1'
#
loop_
_entity.id
_entity.type
_entity.pdbx_description
1 polymer ?
#
loop_
_entity_poly.entity_id
_entity_poly.type
_entity_poly.pdbx_seq_one_letter_code
_entity_poly.pdbx_strand_id
1 'polypeptide(L)'
;MFTSQGCSSCPPADKLLNSVKASYNSKNVIALSYHVDYWNYIGWKDPFSKKRFSDKQRAYGSKFYSSTIYTPQIVVNGKEHFVGSKKEILKDKLKTYLGKPSGNKIVITQIEKNANQVSFNYKVDGTIAHKILRAALVLNERTTSVSRGENKNRVLKNSNIVVEEVYIDLNDATGKANITIPQIVKEADELALVTLVQTNSLDITGGFQTGL
;
A
#
# COMPACT_ATOMS: atom_id res chain seq x y z
N MET A 1 0.37 -4.74 -2.66
CA MET A 1 0.26 -6.19 -2.39
C MET A 1 -0.71 -6.39 -1.23
N PHE A 2 -1.64 -7.32 -1.36
CA PHE A 2 -2.45 -7.82 -0.25
C PHE A 2 -1.79 -9.06 0.34
N THR A 3 -1.60 -9.08 1.65
CA THR A 3 -0.85 -10.12 2.39
C THR A 3 -1.48 -10.34 3.77
N SER A 4 -1.02 -11.34 4.51
CA SER A 4 -1.33 -11.54 5.92
C SER A 4 -0.25 -12.36 6.59
N GLN A 5 0.09 -12.03 7.83
CA GLN A 5 0.94 -12.86 8.68
C GLN A 5 0.30 -14.23 9.00
N GLY A 6 -1.02 -14.36 8.88
CA GLY A 6 -1.72 -15.63 9.03
C GLY A 6 -1.59 -16.57 7.82
N CYS A 7 -1.21 -16.04 6.66
CA CYS A 7 -1.10 -16.78 5.40
C CYS A 7 0.30 -17.39 5.24
N SER A 8 0.42 -18.71 5.24
CA SER A 8 1.71 -19.41 5.08
C SER A 8 2.38 -19.23 3.73
N SER A 9 1.61 -18.93 2.68
CA SER A 9 2.11 -18.70 1.31
C SER A 9 2.59 -17.27 1.06
N CYS A 10 2.39 -16.36 2.02
CA CYS A 10 2.71 -14.94 1.92
C CYS A 10 4.20 -14.57 2.13
N PRO A 11 4.98 -15.23 3.02
CA PRO A 11 6.37 -14.84 3.28
C PRO A 11 7.29 -14.78 2.05
N PRO A 12 7.18 -15.66 1.03
CA PRO A 12 7.94 -15.51 -0.22
C PRO A 12 7.60 -14.21 -0.98
N ALA A 13 6.34 -13.80 -0.99
CA ALA A 13 5.91 -12.56 -1.64
C ALA A 13 6.32 -11.31 -0.86
N ASP A 14 6.29 -11.37 0.49
CA ASP A 14 6.80 -10.29 1.34
C ASP A 14 8.29 -10.05 1.10
N LYS A 15 9.09 -11.12 1.00
CA LYS A 15 10.52 -11.04 0.63
C LYS A 15 10.72 -10.43 -0.75
N LEU A 16 9.93 -10.86 -1.74
CA LEU A 16 10.01 -10.31 -3.09
C LEU A 16 9.68 -8.82 -3.11
N LEU A 17 8.65 -8.38 -2.39
CA LEU A 17 8.30 -6.96 -2.30
C LEU A 17 9.41 -6.13 -1.65
N ASN A 18 10.10 -6.69 -0.63
CA ASN A 18 11.27 -6.05 -0.04
C ASN A 18 12.45 -5.97 -1.03
N SER A 19 12.67 -7.00 -1.87
CA SER A 19 13.67 -6.93 -2.94
C SER A 19 13.34 -5.85 -3.97
N VAL A 20 12.06 -5.68 -4.33
CA VAL A 20 11.63 -4.58 -5.22
C VAL A 20 11.91 -3.22 -4.57
N LYS A 21 11.56 -3.04 -3.30
CA LYS A 21 11.89 -1.82 -2.53
C LYS A 21 13.38 -1.48 -2.58
N ALA A 22 14.25 -2.48 -2.45
CA ALA A 22 15.70 -2.29 -2.50
C ALA A 22 16.23 -2.01 -3.92
N SER A 23 15.59 -2.59 -4.95
CA SER A 23 16.07 -2.52 -6.35
C SER A 23 15.60 -1.26 -7.08
N TYR A 24 14.49 -0.66 -6.64
CA TYR A 24 13.89 0.50 -7.29
C TYR A 24 13.88 1.67 -6.32
N ASN A 25 14.37 2.84 -6.77
CA ASN A 25 14.14 4.07 -6.03
C ASN A 25 12.62 4.32 -5.94
N SER A 26 12.16 4.82 -4.78
CA SER A 26 10.77 5.21 -4.54
C SER A 26 10.18 6.16 -5.60
N LYS A 27 11.05 6.87 -6.34
CA LYS A 27 10.69 7.68 -7.51
C LYS A 27 10.12 6.89 -8.69
N ASN A 28 10.46 5.61 -8.80
CA ASN A 28 10.11 4.75 -9.93
C ASN A 28 9.03 3.73 -9.56
N VAL A 29 9.09 3.15 -8.36
CA VAL A 29 8.14 2.13 -7.89
C VAL A 29 7.78 2.40 -6.43
N ILE A 30 6.49 2.56 -6.18
CA ILE A 30 5.92 2.66 -4.83
C ILE A 30 5.30 1.31 -4.48
N ALA A 31 5.95 0.58 -3.57
CA ALA A 31 5.47 -0.70 -3.08
C ALA A 31 4.68 -0.50 -1.78
N LEU A 32 3.50 -1.09 -1.67
CA LEU A 32 2.63 -1.03 -0.49
C LEU A 32 2.17 -2.43 -0.08
N SER A 33 2.19 -2.70 1.23
CA SER A 33 1.69 -3.93 1.85
C SER A 33 0.41 -3.65 2.62
N TYR A 34 -0.70 -4.23 2.14
CA TYR A 34 -2.02 -4.14 2.75
C TYR A 34 -2.33 -5.47 3.44
N HIS A 35 -2.40 -5.44 4.77
CA HIS A 35 -2.65 -6.64 5.56
C HIS A 35 -4.16 -6.90 5.66
N VAL A 36 -4.62 -8.04 5.14
CA VAL A 36 -6.04 -8.40 5.14
C VAL A 36 -6.41 -9.14 6.42
N ASP A 37 -7.66 -8.98 6.87
CA ASP A 37 -8.13 -9.50 8.16
C ASP A 37 -8.80 -10.88 8.08
N TYR A 38 -9.17 -11.36 6.89
CA TYR A 38 -9.90 -12.63 6.73
C TYR A 38 -9.04 -13.86 6.97
N TRP A 39 -7.76 -13.72 7.32
CA TRP A 39 -6.92 -14.81 7.84
C TRP A 39 -6.95 -14.89 9.37
N ASN A 40 -7.47 -13.88 10.08
CA ASN A 40 -7.41 -13.82 11.53
C ASN A 40 -8.18 -14.95 12.23
N TYR A 41 -9.10 -15.63 11.53
CA TYR A 41 -9.88 -16.76 12.05
C TYR A 41 -9.01 -17.96 12.48
N ILE A 42 -7.77 -18.08 11.97
CA ILE A 42 -6.84 -19.17 12.29
C ILE A 42 -6.19 -19.04 13.68
N GLY A 43 -6.61 -18.05 14.48
CA GLY A 43 -6.13 -17.82 15.84
C GLY A 43 -4.91 -16.91 15.96
N TRP A 44 -4.41 -16.34 14.85
CA TRP A 44 -3.43 -15.25 14.87
C TRP A 44 -4.05 -14.00 14.27
N LYS A 45 -4.23 -12.96 15.09
CA LYS A 45 -4.66 -11.64 14.63
C LYS A 45 -3.44 -10.87 14.15
N ASP A 46 -3.29 -10.73 12.84
CA ASP A 46 -2.24 -9.91 12.26
C ASP A 46 -2.39 -8.45 12.74
N PRO A 47 -1.38 -7.87 13.41
CA PRO A 47 -1.50 -6.56 14.05
C PRO A 47 -1.72 -5.43 13.03
N PHE A 48 -1.29 -5.62 11.78
CA PHE A 48 -1.46 -4.62 10.72
C PHE A 48 -2.75 -4.81 9.92
N SER A 49 -3.47 -5.92 10.16
CA SER A 49 -4.67 -6.22 9.41
C SER A 49 -5.82 -5.26 9.71
N LYS A 50 -6.56 -4.88 8.66
CA LYS A 50 -7.76 -4.04 8.79
C LYS A 50 -8.85 -4.54 7.84
N LYS A 51 -10.10 -4.56 8.29
CA LYS A 51 -11.27 -4.92 7.45
C LYS A 51 -11.33 -4.13 6.15
N ARG A 52 -11.06 -2.83 6.22
CA ARG A 52 -11.04 -1.94 5.04
C ARG A 52 -9.99 -2.34 3.99
N PHE A 53 -8.92 -3.03 4.37
CA PHE A 53 -7.94 -3.55 3.41
C PHE A 53 -8.47 -4.81 2.71
N SER A 54 -9.20 -5.66 3.41
CA SER A 54 -9.98 -6.75 2.79
C SER A 54 -11.07 -6.20 1.86
N ASP A 55 -11.79 -5.14 2.28
CA ASP A 55 -12.81 -4.49 1.44
C ASP A 55 -12.19 -3.87 0.18
N LYS A 56 -11.03 -3.22 0.30
CA LYS A 56 -10.24 -2.73 -0.85
C LYS A 56 -9.86 -3.88 -1.80
N GLN A 57 -9.49 -5.03 -1.26
CA GLN A 57 -9.21 -6.21 -2.09
C GLN A 57 -10.44 -6.72 -2.83
N ARG A 58 -11.60 -6.77 -2.16
CA ARG A 58 -12.90 -7.13 -2.78
C ARG A 58 -13.29 -6.16 -3.89
N ALA A 59 -13.02 -4.88 -3.72
CA ALA A 59 -13.26 -3.87 -4.75
C ALA A 59 -12.38 -4.13 -6.00
N TYR A 60 -11.12 -4.48 -5.82
CA TYR A 60 -10.28 -4.95 -6.93
C TYR A 60 -10.77 -6.27 -7.52
N GLY A 61 -11.22 -7.22 -6.70
CA GLY A 61 -11.83 -8.47 -7.17
C GLY A 61 -13.03 -8.20 -8.10
N SER A 62 -13.91 -7.30 -7.69
CA SER A 62 -15.07 -6.87 -8.50
C SER A 62 -14.63 -6.21 -9.80
N LYS A 63 -13.64 -5.30 -9.74
CA LYS A 63 -13.07 -4.64 -10.93
C LYS A 63 -12.52 -5.64 -11.95
N PHE A 64 -11.83 -6.67 -11.47
CA PHE A 64 -11.18 -7.66 -12.32
C PHE A 64 -12.07 -8.86 -12.65
N TYR A 65 -13.37 -8.80 -12.34
CA TYR A 65 -14.33 -9.89 -12.52
C TYR A 65 -13.85 -11.21 -11.88
N SER A 66 -13.11 -11.11 -10.78
CA SER A 66 -12.62 -12.26 -10.02
C SER A 66 -13.68 -12.72 -9.03
N SER A 67 -14.06 -13.99 -9.10
CA SER A 67 -15.03 -14.61 -8.18
C SER A 67 -14.49 -14.76 -6.75
N THR A 68 -13.18 -14.67 -6.56
CA THR A 68 -12.53 -14.83 -5.25
C THR A 68 -11.43 -13.79 -5.03
N ILE A 69 -11.11 -13.55 -3.75
CA ILE A 69 -9.90 -12.84 -3.32
C ILE A 69 -8.93 -13.84 -2.70
N TYR A 70 -7.63 -13.58 -2.83
CA TYR A 70 -6.58 -14.50 -2.38
C TYR A 70 -5.35 -13.74 -1.90
N THR A 71 -4.51 -14.37 -1.10
CA THR A 71 -3.18 -13.84 -0.74
C THR A 71 -2.08 -14.86 -1.03
N PRO A 72 -0.88 -14.40 -1.40
CA PRO A 72 -0.52 -13.00 -1.68
C PRO A 72 -1.05 -12.54 -3.06
N GLN A 73 -1.63 -11.35 -3.14
CA GLN A 73 -2.07 -10.74 -4.41
C GLN A 73 -1.33 -9.43 -4.65
N ILE A 74 -0.72 -9.30 -5.83
CA ILE A 74 -0.21 -8.00 -6.30
C ILE A 74 -1.26 -7.40 -7.24
N VAL A 75 -1.48 -6.09 -7.08
CA VAL A 75 -2.24 -5.24 -8.01
C VAL A 75 -1.28 -4.15 -8.48
N VAL A 76 -1.13 -3.97 -9.79
CA VAL A 76 -0.22 -2.98 -10.38
C VAL A 76 -1.03 -1.82 -10.95
N ASN A 77 -0.84 -0.61 -10.40
CA ASN A 77 -1.54 0.62 -10.77
C ASN A 77 -3.07 0.50 -10.85
N GLY A 78 -3.65 -0.47 -10.14
CA GLY A 78 -5.08 -0.79 -10.22
C GLY A 78 -5.52 -1.43 -11.54
N LYS A 79 -4.62 -1.70 -12.49
CA LYS A 79 -4.94 -2.12 -13.86
C LYS A 79 -4.92 -3.63 -14.08
N GLU A 80 -4.16 -4.35 -13.27
CA GLU A 80 -4.05 -5.81 -13.36
C GLU A 80 -3.65 -6.40 -12.02
N HIS A 81 -3.87 -7.71 -11.85
CA HIS A 81 -3.48 -8.46 -10.66
C HIS A 81 -2.89 -9.82 -11.01
N PHE A 82 -2.08 -10.35 -10.09
CA PHE A 82 -1.50 -11.69 -10.17
C PHE A 82 -1.06 -12.19 -8.79
N VAL A 83 -0.66 -13.46 -8.70
CA VAL A 83 -0.14 -14.07 -7.47
C VAL A 83 1.20 -13.43 -7.09
N GLY A 84 1.28 -12.87 -5.89
CA GLY A 84 2.40 -12.02 -5.46
C GLY A 84 3.75 -12.73 -5.35
N SER A 85 3.78 -14.06 -5.31
CA SER A 85 5.02 -14.86 -5.29
C SER A 85 5.61 -15.10 -6.68
N LYS A 86 4.94 -14.71 -7.77
CA LYS A 86 5.42 -14.90 -9.15
C LYS A 86 6.40 -13.80 -9.57
N LYS A 87 7.68 -13.99 -9.22
CA LYS A 87 8.78 -13.03 -9.46
C LYS A 87 8.91 -12.57 -10.91
N GLU A 88 8.92 -13.49 -11.87
CA GLU A 88 9.11 -13.12 -13.29
C GLU A 88 7.94 -12.30 -13.81
N ILE A 89 6.70 -12.64 -13.43
CA ILE A 89 5.52 -11.82 -13.76
C ILE A 89 5.69 -10.41 -13.18
N LEU A 90 6.08 -10.28 -11.91
CA LEU A 90 6.30 -8.96 -11.31
C LEU A 90 7.35 -8.14 -12.07
N LYS A 91 8.49 -8.76 -12.41
CA LYS A 91 9.57 -8.11 -13.16
C LYS A 91 9.09 -7.62 -14.54
N ASP A 92 8.36 -8.46 -15.27
CA ASP A 92 7.82 -8.13 -16.59
C ASP A 92 6.79 -7.00 -16.52
N LYS A 93 5.92 -7.02 -15.51
CA LYS A 93 4.95 -5.93 -15.29
C LYS A 93 5.64 -4.64 -14.89
N LEU A 94 6.62 -4.66 -13.99
CA LEU A 94 7.40 -3.47 -13.64
C LEU A 94 8.08 -2.88 -14.88
N LYS A 95 8.75 -3.70 -15.71
CA LYS A 95 9.34 -3.24 -16.97
C LYS A 95 8.30 -2.58 -17.88
N THR A 96 7.13 -3.19 -18.01
CA THR A 96 6.03 -2.68 -18.85
C THR A 96 5.50 -1.34 -18.38
N TYR A 97 5.29 -1.15 -17.07
CA TYR A 97 4.71 0.08 -16.54
C TYR A 97 5.73 1.21 -16.36
N LEU A 98 7.01 0.90 -16.13
CA LEU A 98 8.07 1.91 -16.08
C LEU A 98 8.30 2.59 -17.44
N GLY A 99 7.96 1.92 -18.55
CA GLY A 99 7.98 2.51 -19.88
C GLY A 99 6.77 3.38 -20.24
N LYS A 100 5.80 3.55 -19.32
CA LYS A 100 4.57 4.32 -19.57
C LYS A 100 4.59 5.64 -18.79
N PRO A 101 4.17 6.77 -19.40
CA PRO A 101 4.06 8.02 -18.67
C PRO A 101 2.95 7.96 -17.60
N SER A 102 3.17 8.66 -16.48
CA SER A 102 2.13 8.90 -15.47
C SER A 102 1.11 9.91 -15.97
N GLY A 103 -0.17 9.69 -15.70
CA GLY A 103 -1.25 10.63 -16.05
C GLY A 103 -1.38 11.82 -15.10
N ASN A 104 -0.77 11.75 -13.91
CA ASN A 104 -0.72 12.84 -12.93
C ASN A 104 0.65 12.88 -12.25
N LYS A 105 1.08 14.09 -11.89
CA LYS A 105 2.23 14.33 -11.01
C LYS A 105 1.72 14.93 -9.69
N ILE A 106 2.27 14.47 -8.57
CA ILE A 106 1.92 14.97 -7.24
C ILE A 106 3.14 15.66 -6.65
N VAL A 107 2.93 16.82 -6.06
CA VAL A 107 3.92 17.54 -5.27
C VAL A 107 3.34 17.72 -3.87
N ILE A 108 4.11 17.31 -2.86
CA ILE A 108 3.76 17.49 -1.45
C ILE A 108 4.71 18.53 -0.85
N THR A 109 4.17 19.50 -0.12
CA THR A 109 4.92 20.55 0.56
C THR A 109 4.38 20.76 1.98
N GLN A 110 5.11 21.52 2.81
CA GLN A 110 4.71 21.86 4.18
C GLN A 110 4.33 20.61 4.99
N ILE A 111 5.20 19.60 4.98
CA ILE A 111 4.98 18.36 5.73
C ILE A 111 5.36 18.61 7.18
N GLU A 112 4.39 18.43 8.07
CA GLU A 112 4.57 18.56 9.51
C GLU A 112 4.08 17.29 10.19
N LYS A 113 4.97 16.65 10.96
CA LYS A 113 4.66 15.47 11.77
C LYS A 113 4.68 15.87 13.24
N ASN A 114 3.59 15.59 13.94
CA ASN A 114 3.56 15.60 15.40
C ASN A 114 3.27 14.18 15.92
N ALA A 115 3.07 14.02 17.23
CA ALA A 115 2.84 12.70 17.84
C ALA A 115 1.61 11.95 17.30
N ASN A 116 0.58 12.68 16.84
CA ASN A 116 -0.73 12.12 16.54
C ASN A 116 -1.13 12.22 15.06
N GLN A 117 -0.48 13.07 14.29
CA GLN A 117 -0.85 13.29 12.88
C GLN A 117 0.32 13.76 12.03
N VAL A 118 0.15 13.60 10.73
CA VAL A 118 0.96 14.23 9.68
C VAL A 118 0.05 15.16 8.88
N SER A 119 0.37 16.44 8.84
CA SER A 119 -0.27 17.43 7.96
C SER A 119 0.61 17.77 6.78
N PHE A 120 -0.01 18.04 5.63
CA PHE A 120 0.70 18.37 4.40
C PHE A 120 -0.17 19.16 3.43
N ASN A 121 0.48 19.92 2.55
CA ASN A 121 -0.14 20.50 1.38
C ASN A 121 0.12 19.61 0.17
N TYR A 122 -0.82 19.58 -0.76
CA TYR A 122 -0.67 18.88 -2.03
C TYR A 122 -0.93 19.80 -3.22
N LYS A 123 -0.25 19.49 -4.32
CA LYS A 123 -0.58 19.94 -5.68
C LYS A 123 -0.60 18.73 -6.60
N VAL A 124 -1.63 18.63 -7.42
CA VAL A 124 -1.78 17.60 -8.45
C VAL A 124 -1.75 18.28 -9.82
N ASP A 125 -0.76 17.93 -10.64
CA ASP A 125 -0.72 18.33 -12.04
C ASP A 125 -1.40 17.25 -12.92
N GLY A 126 -2.04 17.68 -14.01
CA GLY A 126 -2.84 16.83 -14.92
C GLY A 126 -4.33 16.83 -14.59
N THR A 127 -5.14 16.05 -15.32
CA THR A 127 -6.60 16.01 -15.12
C THR A 127 -6.95 15.43 -13.75
N ILE A 128 -7.82 16.13 -13.00
CA ILE A 128 -8.31 15.71 -11.67
C ILE A 128 -9.78 15.28 -11.66
N ALA A 129 -10.54 15.55 -12.72
CA ALA A 129 -11.95 15.16 -12.81
C ALA A 129 -12.16 13.65 -12.61
N HIS A 130 -13.14 13.28 -11.79
CA HIS A 130 -13.48 11.90 -11.41
C HIS A 130 -12.32 11.12 -10.77
N LYS A 131 -11.46 11.83 -10.02
CA LYS A 131 -10.36 11.27 -9.26
C LYS A 131 -10.38 11.75 -7.83
N ILE A 132 -9.72 10.98 -6.97
CA ILE A 132 -9.50 11.29 -5.56
C ILE A 132 -8.01 11.22 -5.28
N LEU A 133 -7.55 11.95 -4.27
CA LEU A 133 -6.22 11.82 -3.70
C LEU A 133 -6.31 10.85 -2.52
N ARG A 134 -5.62 9.72 -2.63
CA ARG A 134 -5.45 8.77 -1.54
C ARG A 134 -4.10 9.01 -0.87
N ALA A 135 -4.10 9.40 0.39
CA ALA A 135 -2.89 9.47 1.20
C ALA A 135 -2.82 8.25 2.13
N ALA A 136 -1.63 7.66 2.25
CA ALA A 136 -1.36 6.49 3.06
C ALA A 136 -0.14 6.76 3.95
N LEU A 137 -0.27 6.41 5.22
CA LEU A 137 0.85 6.36 6.15
C LEU A 137 1.43 4.95 6.13
N VAL A 138 2.73 4.85 5.91
CA VAL A 138 3.41 3.58 5.62
C VAL A 138 4.56 3.38 6.59
N LEU A 139 4.53 2.29 7.35
CA LEU A 139 5.68 1.84 8.12
C LEU A 139 6.71 1.23 7.17
N ASN A 140 7.96 1.68 7.29
CA ASN A 140 9.05 1.21 6.45
C ASN A 140 9.26 -0.31 6.60
N GLU A 141 9.25 -0.78 7.85
CA GLU A 141 9.45 -2.17 8.22
C GLU A 141 8.98 -2.46 9.65
N ARG A 142 8.47 -3.68 9.89
CA ARG A 142 8.36 -4.22 11.25
C ARG A 142 8.56 -5.74 11.28
N THR A 143 9.26 -6.19 12.32
CA THR A 143 9.41 -7.60 12.66
C THR A 143 8.40 -8.02 13.74
N THR A 144 7.74 -9.16 13.54
CA THR A 144 6.72 -9.71 14.44
C THR A 144 6.98 -11.19 14.72
N SER A 145 6.97 -11.59 15.99
CA SER A 145 6.97 -13.00 16.39
C SER A 145 5.53 -13.53 16.37
N VAL A 146 5.26 -14.48 15.48
CA VAL A 146 3.92 -15.05 15.27
C VAL A 146 3.71 -16.21 16.23
N SER A 147 2.72 -16.11 17.12
CA SER A 147 2.50 -17.09 18.19
C SER A 147 1.49 -18.20 17.87
N ARG A 148 0.67 -18.02 16.82
CA ARG A 148 -0.43 -18.93 16.42
C ARG A 148 -0.62 -18.96 14.90
N GLY A 149 -1.52 -19.81 14.41
CA GLY A 149 -1.83 -19.93 12.98
C GLY A 149 -0.75 -20.65 12.17
N GLU A 150 -0.86 -20.57 10.84
CA GLU A 150 0.02 -21.32 9.93
C GLU A 150 1.50 -20.91 10.01
N ASN A 151 1.78 -19.68 10.46
CA ASN A 151 3.13 -19.16 10.65
C ASN A 151 3.60 -19.20 12.12
N LYS A 152 2.97 -20.01 12.97
CA LYS A 152 3.37 -20.17 14.39
C LYS A 152 4.87 -20.43 14.54
N ASN A 153 5.46 -19.81 15.56
CA ASN A 153 6.89 -19.87 15.92
C ASN A 153 7.84 -19.24 14.88
N ARG A 154 7.32 -18.51 13.90
CA ARG A 154 8.14 -17.77 12.94
C ARG A 154 8.26 -16.31 13.35
N VAL A 155 9.39 -15.72 12.98
CA VAL A 155 9.61 -14.28 13.02
C VAL A 155 9.45 -13.75 11.61
N LEU A 156 8.43 -12.93 11.38
CA LEU A 156 8.11 -12.37 10.08
C LEU A 156 8.52 -10.90 10.03
N LYS A 157 9.22 -10.54 8.95
CA LYS A 157 9.60 -9.16 8.63
C LYS A 157 8.74 -8.69 7.47
N ASN A 158 7.88 -7.71 7.72
CA ASN A 158 7.02 -7.09 6.71
C ASN A 158 7.54 -5.67 6.42
N SER A 159 7.47 -5.23 5.16
CA SER A 159 7.98 -3.94 4.71
C SER A 159 6.91 -3.16 3.97
N ASN A 160 7.04 -1.82 3.96
CA ASN A 160 6.09 -0.89 3.36
C ASN A 160 4.63 -1.12 3.81
N ILE A 161 4.45 -1.31 5.12
CA ILE A 161 3.18 -1.69 5.72
C ILE A 161 2.27 -0.48 5.79
N VAL A 162 1.12 -0.52 5.10
CA VAL A 162 0.13 0.56 5.19
C VAL A 162 -0.57 0.47 6.53
N VAL A 163 -0.43 1.52 7.35
CA VAL A 163 -1.05 1.59 8.67
C VAL A 163 -2.25 2.53 8.71
N GLU A 164 -2.31 3.56 7.89
CA GLU A 164 -3.47 4.45 7.81
C GLU A 164 -3.70 4.93 6.36
N GLU A 165 -4.95 5.21 6.02
CA GLU A 165 -5.30 5.86 4.74
C GLU A 165 -6.38 6.91 4.95
N VAL A 166 -6.26 8.03 4.23
CA VAL A 166 -7.32 9.03 4.07
C VAL A 166 -7.56 9.28 2.58
N TYR A 167 -8.79 9.64 2.25
CA TYR A 167 -9.23 9.92 0.90
C TYR A 167 -9.72 11.37 0.84
N ILE A 168 -9.21 12.12 -0.12
CA ILE A 168 -9.55 13.53 -0.34
C ILE A 168 -10.15 13.64 -1.73
N ASP A 169 -11.36 14.22 -1.82
CA ASP A 169 -11.97 14.54 -3.10
C ASP A 169 -11.18 15.65 -3.79
N LEU A 170 -10.77 15.40 -5.03
CA LEU A 170 -10.02 16.39 -5.82
C LEU A 170 -10.98 17.35 -6.53
N ASN A 171 -11.62 18.22 -5.74
CA ASN A 171 -12.39 19.36 -6.26
C ASN A 171 -11.45 20.45 -6.82
N ASP A 172 -10.30 20.61 -6.17
CA ASP A 172 -9.23 21.52 -6.58
C ASP A 172 -7.91 20.77 -6.76
N ALA A 173 -7.05 21.30 -7.65
CA ALA A 173 -5.73 20.75 -7.91
C ALA A 173 -4.76 20.95 -6.73
N THR A 174 -5.06 21.87 -5.81
CA THR A 174 -4.27 22.13 -4.61
C THR A 174 -5.14 22.07 -3.37
N GLY A 175 -4.55 21.68 -2.25
CA GLY A 175 -5.26 21.66 -0.98
C GLY A 175 -4.36 21.29 0.18
N LYS A 176 -4.99 21.17 1.36
CA LYS A 176 -4.35 20.72 2.60
C LYS A 176 -5.04 19.46 3.08
N ALA A 177 -4.26 18.55 3.65
CA ALA A 177 -4.78 17.33 4.23
C ALA A 177 -3.99 16.96 5.48
N ASN A 178 -4.60 16.09 6.29
CA ASN A 178 -3.95 15.48 7.43
C ASN A 178 -4.29 13.99 7.48
N ILE A 179 -3.40 13.21 8.07
CA ILE A 179 -3.59 11.79 8.33
C ILE A 179 -3.17 11.49 9.77
N THR A 180 -4.05 10.82 10.52
CA THR A 180 -3.77 10.41 11.91
C THR A 180 -2.71 9.31 11.93
N ILE A 181 -1.80 9.39 12.88
CA ILE A 181 -0.83 8.34 13.19
C ILE A 181 -1.52 7.36 14.16
N PRO A 182 -1.80 6.11 13.74
CA PRO A 182 -2.50 5.16 14.60
C PRO A 182 -1.58 4.64 15.71
N GLN A 183 -2.16 4.28 16.85
CA GLN A 183 -1.46 3.83 18.07
C GLN A 183 -0.53 2.61 17.89
N ILE A 184 -0.65 1.87 16.78
CA ILE A 184 0.26 0.76 16.45
C ILE A 184 1.67 1.23 16.06
N VAL A 185 1.77 2.48 15.59
CA VAL A 185 3.02 3.13 15.24
C VAL A 185 3.76 3.48 16.53
N LYS A 186 5.01 3.04 16.61
CA LYS A 186 5.93 3.30 17.71
C LYS A 186 6.88 4.43 17.32
N GLU A 187 7.45 5.10 18.32
CA GLU A 187 8.41 6.18 18.11
C GLU A 187 9.62 5.75 17.28
N ALA A 188 10.12 4.53 17.47
CA ALA A 188 11.24 3.95 16.72
C ALA A 188 10.88 3.53 15.27
N ASP A 189 9.63 3.67 14.84
CA ASP A 189 9.26 3.34 13.48
C ASP A 189 9.63 4.45 12.49
N GLU A 190 10.28 4.04 11.41
CA GLU A 190 10.41 4.88 10.23
C GLU A 190 9.09 4.89 9.45
N LEU A 191 8.60 6.09 9.18
CA LEU A 191 7.37 6.31 8.44
C LEU A 191 7.65 6.94 7.08
N ALA A 192 6.77 6.66 6.12
CA ALA A 192 6.68 7.37 4.87
C ALA A 192 5.23 7.84 4.64
N LEU A 193 5.09 9.01 4.05
CA LEU A 193 3.85 9.49 3.45
C LEU A 193 3.82 9.08 1.98
N VAL A 194 2.79 8.34 1.59
CA VAL A 194 2.52 7.98 0.19
C VAL A 194 1.24 8.65 -0.24
N THR A 195 1.26 9.34 -1.37
CA THR A 195 0.06 9.94 -1.99
C THR A 195 -0.13 9.40 -3.38
N LEU A 196 -1.37 9.09 -3.74
CA LEU A 196 -1.74 8.46 -5.00
C LEU A 196 -2.97 9.14 -5.57
N VAL A 197 -2.93 9.52 -6.84
CA VAL A 197 -4.13 9.95 -7.56
C VAL A 197 -4.81 8.70 -8.10
N GLN A 198 -6.08 8.52 -7.75
CA GLN A 198 -6.86 7.34 -8.05
C GLN A 198 -8.16 7.73 -8.76
N THR A 199 -8.54 7.03 -9.83
CA THR A 199 -9.86 7.16 -10.45
C THR A 199 -10.96 6.49 -9.62
N ASN A 200 -12.22 6.79 -9.92
CA ASN A 200 -13.36 6.06 -9.34
C ASN A 200 -13.33 4.55 -9.66
N SER A 201 -12.69 4.15 -10.76
CA SER A 201 -12.45 2.76 -11.13
C SER A 201 -11.22 2.14 -10.46
N LEU A 202 -10.60 2.79 -9.47
CA LEU A 202 -9.41 2.33 -8.73
C LEU A 202 -8.09 2.30 -9.54
N ASP A 203 -8.04 2.89 -10.74
CA ASP A 203 -6.78 3.06 -11.47
C ASP A 203 -5.92 4.12 -10.80
N ILE A 204 -4.61 3.86 -10.69
CA ILE A 204 -3.64 4.82 -10.19
C ILE A 204 -3.02 5.55 -11.38
N THR A 205 -3.15 6.87 -11.38
CA THR A 205 -2.66 7.72 -12.48
C THR A 205 -1.42 8.52 -12.10
N GLY A 206 -1.10 8.64 -10.82
CA GLY A 206 0.10 9.28 -10.31
C GLY A 206 0.38 8.86 -8.87
N GLY A 207 1.64 8.99 -8.45
CA GLY A 207 2.05 8.67 -7.10
C GLY A 207 3.27 9.47 -6.67
N PHE A 208 3.36 9.73 -5.36
CA PHE A 208 4.49 10.38 -4.72
C PHE A 208 4.73 9.75 -3.35
N GLN A 209 5.99 9.59 -2.98
CA GLN A 209 6.41 9.06 -1.69
C GLN A 209 7.51 9.93 -1.11
N THR A 210 7.46 10.16 0.20
CA THR A 210 8.51 10.81 0.98
C THR A 210 8.62 10.19 2.37
N GLY A 211 9.84 10.14 2.92
CA GLY A 211 10.05 9.82 4.33
C GLY A 211 9.53 10.94 5.24
N LEU A 212 9.30 10.61 6.51
CA LEU A 212 8.79 11.48 7.57
C LEU A 212 9.67 11.47 8.82
#